data_AF-H1Q0Q1-F1
#
_entry.id   AF-H1Q0Q1-F1
#
_cell.length_a   1.000
_cell.length_b   1.000
_cell.length_c   1.000
_cell.angle_alpha   90.00
_cell.angle_beta   90.00
_cell.angle_gamma   90.00
#
_symmetry.space_group_name_H-M   'P 1'
#
loop_
_entity.id
_entity.type
_entity.pdbx_description
1 polymer ?
#
loop_
_entity_poly.entity_id
_entity_poly.type
_entity_poly.pdbx_seq_one_letter_code
_entity_poly.pdbx_strand_id
1 'polypeptide(L)'
;MTKVFVMSTCPDCTQVKTRLTGNPDYELIDIGEHVRNLKQFLSLRDNNPAFNQAKANGSVGIPCFLLEDGTIQFSMDNLTIDSAPSSGSCSLDGKGC
;
A
#
# COMPACT_ATOMS: atom_id res chain seq x y z
N MET A 1 -0.52 10.67 -0.73
CA MET A 1 -1.05 9.84 0.38
C MET A 1 -1.27 8.41 -0.08
N THR A 2 -0.64 7.47 0.62
CA THR A 2 -0.78 6.03 0.42
C THR A 2 -2.03 5.52 1.12
N LYS A 3 -2.89 4.77 0.41
CA LYS A 3 -4.10 4.19 1.01
C LYS A 3 -3.82 2.80 1.52
N VAL A 4 -4.26 2.48 2.74
CA VAL A 4 -4.01 1.20 3.37
C VAL A 4 -5.33 0.56 3.76
N PHE A 5 -5.69 -0.50 3.04
CA PHE A 5 -6.89 -1.28 3.31
C PHE A 5 -6.61 -2.31 4.40
N VAL A 6 -7.37 -2.23 5.48
CA VAL A 6 -7.22 -3.05 6.67
C VAL A 6 -8.58 -3.59 7.12
N MET A 7 -8.58 -4.60 7.99
CA MET A 7 -9.78 -5.04 8.68
C MET A 7 -9.47 -5.35 10.13
N SER A 8 -10.31 -4.90 11.06
CA SER A 8 -10.07 -5.08 12.51
C SER A 8 -10.03 -6.54 12.98
N THR A 9 -10.58 -7.47 12.20
CA THR A 9 -10.54 -8.91 12.49
C THR A 9 -9.30 -9.62 11.91
N CYS A 10 -8.42 -8.89 11.20
CA CYS A 10 -7.17 -9.44 10.67
C CYS A 10 -6.02 -9.16 11.66
N PRO A 11 -5.36 -10.19 12.22
CA PRO A 11 -4.31 -10.00 13.22
C PRO A 11 -3.12 -9.18 12.70
N ASP A 12 -2.74 -9.37 11.44
CA ASP A 12 -1.66 -8.62 10.79
C ASP A 12 -2.02 -7.14 10.59
N CYS A 13 -3.31 -6.85 10.37
CA CYS A 13 -3.80 -5.48 10.23
C CYS A 13 -3.73 -4.69 11.54
N THR A 14 -3.79 -5.34 12.70
CA THR A 14 -3.71 -4.66 14.00
C THR A 14 -2.37 -3.95 14.17
N GLN A 15 -1.27 -4.61 13.82
CA GLN A 15 0.06 -3.99 13.88
C GLN A 15 0.19 -2.82 12.90
N VAL A 16 -0.37 -2.97 11.69
CA VAL A 16 -0.40 -1.92 10.67
C VAL A 16 -1.17 -0.70 11.16
N LYS A 17 -2.36 -0.90 11.75
CA LYS A 17 -3.17 0.18 12.32
C LYS A 17 -2.38 0.91 13.40
N THR A 18 -1.78 0.20 14.37
CA THR A 18 -1.01 0.86 15.45
C THR A 18 0.18 1.66 14.93
N ARG A 19 0.92 1.15 13.94
CA ARG A 19 2.11 1.84 13.40
C ARG A 19 1.77 3.06 12.54
N LEU A 20 0.68 3.01 11.78
CA LEU A 20 0.31 4.08 10.85
C LEU A 20 -0.70 5.08 11.41
N THR A 21 -1.34 4.77 12.54
CA THR A 21 -2.26 5.72 13.20
C THR A 21 -1.50 7.01 13.52
N GLY A 22 -2.00 8.13 12.99
CA GLY A 22 -1.41 9.45 13.20
C GLY A 22 -0.36 9.87 12.16
N ASN A 23 0.01 9.00 11.22
CA ASN A 23 0.87 9.39 10.10
C ASN A 23 0.03 10.03 8.97
N PRO A 24 0.31 11.29 8.58
CA PRO A 24 -0.48 11.98 7.56
C PRO A 24 -0.26 11.43 6.14
N ASP A 25 0.83 10.69 5.92
CA ASP A 25 1.15 10.09 4.62
C ASP A 25 0.31 8.85 4.29
N TYR A 26 -0.36 8.26 5.30
CA TYR A 26 -1.11 7.02 5.18
C TYR A 26 -2.57 7.18 5.58
N GLU A 27 -3.48 6.78 4.68
CA GLU A 27 -4.91 6.74 4.94
C GLU A 27 -5.32 5.30 5.29
N LEU A 28 -5.61 5.03 6.56
CA LEU A 28 -6.12 3.72 7.01
C LEU A 28 -7.62 3.59 6.68
N ILE A 29 -7.96 2.63 5.83
CA ILE A 29 -9.33 2.36 5.39
C ILE A 29 -9.75 0.99 5.91
N ASP A 30 -10.64 0.97 6.92
CA ASP A 30 -11.19 -0.28 7.42
C ASP A 30 -12.31 -0.78 6.48
N ILE A 31 -12.05 -1.88 5.78
CA ILE A 31 -13.01 -2.48 4.83
C ILE A 31 -14.15 -3.19 5.55
N GLY A 32 -13.99 -3.53 6.83
CA GLY A 32 -15.02 -4.16 7.65
C GLY A 32 -16.00 -3.16 8.27
N GLU A 33 -15.66 -1.86 8.31
CA GLU A 33 -16.46 -0.83 8.96
C GLU A 33 -17.69 -0.41 8.14
N HIS A 34 -17.56 -0.32 6.81
CA HIS A 34 -18.66 0.12 5.96
C HIS A 34 -18.59 -0.49 4.54
N VAL A 35 -19.75 -0.85 3.98
CA VAL A 35 -19.86 -1.45 2.64
C VAL A 35 -19.26 -0.59 1.53
N ARG A 36 -19.19 0.73 1.72
CA ARG A 36 -18.55 1.65 0.78
C ARG A 36 -17.04 1.40 0.66
N ASN A 37 -16.38 1.11 1.78
CA ASN A 37 -14.95 0.85 1.84
C ASN A 37 -14.65 -0.52 1.23
N LEU A 38 -15.50 -1.51 1.55
CA LEU A 38 -15.46 -2.82 0.91
C LEU A 38 -15.63 -2.71 -0.61
N LYS A 39 -16.62 -1.95 -1.11
CA LYS A 39 -16.84 -1.73 -2.55
C LYS A 39 -15.61 -1.12 -3.23
N GLN A 40 -14.99 -0.11 -2.60
CA GLN A 40 -13.74 0.48 -3.08
C GLN A 40 -12.63 -0.56 -3.18
N PHE A 41 -12.44 -1.37 -2.13
CA PHE A 41 -11.43 -2.42 -2.10
C PHE A 41 -11.68 -3.52 -3.13
N LEU A 42 -12.93 -3.98 -3.28
CA LEU A 42 -13.28 -4.99 -4.28
C LEU A 42 -13.01 -4.49 -5.70
N SER A 43 -13.37 -3.24 -6.01
CA SER A 43 -13.06 -2.63 -7.30
C SER A 43 -11.56 -2.62 -7.58
N LEU A 44 -10.74 -2.32 -6.58
CA LEU A 44 -9.28 -2.39 -6.70
C LEU A 44 -8.80 -3.84 -6.90
N ARG A 45 -9.26 -4.76 -6.05
CA ARG A 45 -8.85 -6.17 -6.02
C ARG A 45 -9.17 -6.93 -7.30
N ASP A 46 -10.34 -6.67 -7.86
CA ASP A 46 -10.83 -7.43 -9.00
C ASP A 46 -10.19 -6.94 -10.31
N ASN A 47 -9.72 -5.68 -10.36
CA ASN A 47 -9.09 -5.08 -11.55
C ASN A 47 -7.56 -5.05 -11.53
N ASN A 48 -6.90 -5.32 -10.40
CA ASN A 48 -5.43 -5.29 -10.30
C ASN A 48 -4.80 -6.69 -10.33
N PRO A 49 -3.81 -6.93 -11.21
CA PRO A 49 -3.16 -8.24 -11.34
C PRO A 49 -2.35 -8.64 -10.11
N ALA A 50 -1.92 -7.68 -9.27
CA ALA A 50 -1.23 -7.93 -8.01
C ALA A 50 -2.03 -8.88 -7.09
N PHE A 51 -3.35 -8.87 -7.17
CA PHE A 51 -4.21 -9.75 -6.38
C PHE A 51 -4.42 -11.14 -6.99
N ASN A 52 -3.89 -11.43 -8.18
CA ASN A 52 -4.13 -12.72 -8.82
C ASN A 52 -3.62 -13.88 -7.97
N GLN A 53 -2.44 -13.73 -7.36
CA GLN A 53 -1.90 -14.75 -6.46
C GLN A 53 -2.72 -14.87 -5.16
N ALA A 54 -3.11 -13.74 -4.57
CA ALA A 54 -3.97 -13.74 -3.38
C ALA A 54 -5.30 -14.45 -3.66
N LYS A 55 -5.96 -14.13 -4.78
CA LYS A 55 -7.21 -14.78 -5.23
C LYS A 55 -7.02 -16.27 -5.48
N ALA A 56 -5.93 -16.67 -6.14
CA ALA A 56 -5.63 -18.08 -6.40
C ALA A 56 -5.48 -18.90 -5.10
N ASN A 57 -4.93 -18.26 -4.06
CA ASN A 57 -4.75 -18.87 -2.73
C ASN A 57 -6.01 -18.74 -1.84
N GLY A 58 -7.15 -18.30 -2.37
CA GLY A 58 -8.39 -18.08 -1.59
C GLY A 58 -8.28 -16.95 -0.55
N SER A 59 -7.25 -16.12 -0.65
CA SER A 59 -6.98 -15.03 0.29
C SER A 59 -7.62 -13.72 -0.17
N VAL A 60 -8.02 -12.89 0.78
CA VAL A 60 -8.62 -11.57 0.51
C VAL A 60 -7.60 -10.56 -0.02
N GLY A 61 -6.32 -10.70 0.38
CA GLY A 61 -5.24 -9.79 0.04
C GLY A 61 -5.19 -8.54 0.94
N ILE A 62 -5.37 -8.71 2.25
CA ILE A 62 -5.18 -7.65 3.26
C ILE A 62 -4.11 -8.07 4.28
N PRO A 63 -3.33 -7.14 4.87
CA PRO A 63 -3.34 -5.69 4.61
C PRO A 63 -2.87 -5.35 3.17
N CYS A 64 -3.45 -4.32 2.57
CA CYS A 64 -3.10 -3.88 1.22
C CYS A 64 -2.72 -2.41 1.22
N PHE A 65 -1.53 -2.09 0.74
CA PHE A 65 -0.98 -0.76 0.59
C PHE A 65 -1.04 -0.37 -0.88
N LEU A 66 -1.81 0.68 -1.18
CA LEU A 66 -1.90 1.30 -2.49
C LEU A 66 -1.10 2.60 -2.44
N LEU A 67 0.07 2.57 -3.07
CA LEU A 67 0.94 3.73 -3.22
C LEU A 67 0.35 4.71 -4.24
N GLU A 68 0.88 5.93 -4.25
CA GLU A 68 0.40 7.01 -5.14
C GLU A 68 0.65 6.74 -6.62
N ASP A 69 1.68 5.95 -6.95
CA ASP A 69 2.00 5.52 -8.30
C ASP A 69 1.08 4.38 -8.79
N GLY A 70 0.18 3.90 -7.95
CA GLY A 70 -0.70 2.76 -8.22
C GLY A 70 -0.09 1.40 -7.88
N THR A 71 1.14 1.36 -7.35
CA THR A 71 1.76 0.12 -6.90
C THR A 71 1.02 -0.46 -5.69
N ILE A 72 0.85 -1.77 -5.71
CA ILE A 72 0.16 -2.52 -4.66
C ILE A 72 1.16 -3.39 -3.92
N GLN A 73 1.14 -3.26 -2.59
CA GLN A 73 1.93 -4.10 -1.70
C GLN A 73 1.05 -4.74 -0.63
N PHE A 74 1.44 -5.92 -0.14
CA PHE A 74 0.68 -6.68 0.86
C PHE A 74 1.33 -6.72 2.25
N SER A 75 2.48 -6.05 2.41
CA SER A 75 3.25 -6.09 3.64
C SER A 75 4.03 -4.79 3.81
N MET A 76 4.19 -4.35 5.05
CA MET A 76 5.05 -3.19 5.37
C MET A 76 6.53 -3.43 5.05
N ASP A 77 6.97 -4.69 5.11
CA ASP A 77 8.38 -5.04 4.96
C ASP A 77 8.97 -4.65 3.59
N ASN A 78 8.12 -4.58 2.56
CA ASN A 78 8.51 -4.18 1.20
C ASN A 78 8.22 -2.70 0.89
N LEU A 79 7.72 -1.91 1.85
CA LEU A 79 7.58 -0.47 1.65
C LEU A 79 8.96 0.19 1.67
N THR A 80 9.52 0.43 0.48
CA THR A 80 10.59 1.41 0.30
C THR A 80 10.00 2.78 0.58
N ILE A 81 10.11 3.24 1.84
CA ILE A 81 9.83 4.62 2.23
C ILE A 81 10.96 5.46 1.66
N ASP A 82 10.88 5.77 0.36
CA ASP A 82 11.85 6.60 -0.31
C ASP A 82 11.54 8.06 0.04
N SER A 83 12.02 8.48 1.21
CA SER A 83 12.27 9.89 1.47
C SER A 83 13.52 10.32 0.68
N ALA A 84 13.40 10.46 -0.63
CA ALA A 84 14.26 11.35 -1.42
C ALA A 84 13.68 11.61 -2.83
N PRO A 85 13.39 12.87 -3.20
CA PRO A 85 13.34 13.21 -4.61
C PRO A 85 14.77 13.14 -5.17
N SER A 86 14.92 12.45 -6.30
CA SER A 86 16.00 12.62 -7.28
C SER A 86 17.42 12.73 -6.72
N SER A 87 18.13 11.60 -6.59
CA SER A 87 19.57 11.64 -6.89
C SER A 87 19.74 11.34 -8.38
N GLY A 88 19.75 12.41 -9.18
CA GLY A 88 20.35 12.31 -10.50
C GLY A 88 21.75 11.73 -10.32
N SER A 89 22.09 10.72 -11.11
CA SER A 89 23.47 10.26 -11.22
C SER A 89 24.29 11.38 -11.86
N CYS A 90 24.80 12.31 -11.04
CA CYS A 90 25.89 13.18 -11.44
C CYS A 90 27.13 12.31 -11.54
N SER A 91 27.42 11.85 -12.76
CA SER A 91 28.75 11.35 -13.10
C SER A 91 29.74 12.49 -12.89
N LEU A 92 30.74 12.27 -12.03
CA LEU A 92 31.80 13.22 -11.68
C LEU A 92 32.87 13.37 -12.78
N ASP A 93 32.57 13.00 -14.03
CA ASP A 93 33.47 13.21 -15.17
C ASP A 93 33.29 14.63 -15.69
N GLY A 94 34.05 15.56 -15.11
CA GLY A 94 34.03 17.00 -15.39
C GLY A 94 34.17 17.37 -16.88
N LYS A 95 33.02 17.40 -17.58
CA LYS A 95 32.82 18.05 -18.89
C LYS A 95 31.33 18.44 -19.06
N GLY A 96 31.00 19.68 -18.70
CA GLY A 96 29.72 20.35 -18.98
C GLY A 96 28.71 20.29 -17.83
N CYS A 97 28.05 21.36 -17.39
CA CYS A 97 27.83 22.69 -17.98
C CYS A 97 28.55 23.82 -17.24
#